data_AF-A0A840CN79-F1
#
_entry.id   AF-A0A840CN79-F1
#
_cell.length_a   1.000
_cell.length_b   1.000
_cell.length_c   1.000
_cell.angle_alpha   90.00
_cell.angle_beta   90.00
_cell.angle_gamma   90.00
#
_symmetry.space_group_name_H-M   'P 1'
#
loop_
_entity.id
_entity.type
_entity.pdbx_description
1 polymer ?
#
loop_
_entity_poly.entity_id
_entity_poly.type
_entity_poly.pdbx_seq_one_letter_code
_entity_poly.pdbx_strand_id
1 'polypeptide(L)'
;MKNKSQQKKIKQVIKPAYLKIRPERSQIELFKEEFIQLLDRIKNNPKETEEFHKNLIIEFLNATYYRNKFYINTLGHNDLVIHNGDKSSSSVGVLIEVKRPSNKDEMLKEGNFNVKSFQELILYYFRERKTKKNYELRHLIITNINEWYIFDAQDFERLFYNNTRLRKDFEKFEEKILTGTSTNFFYNTIAPQYIKEVEHELSYTYFDIKDYEKNIRNDNKKDDKKLITLYKFLSPTHLLKLPFSKDYNELDKDFYNELLHILGLEETSKGAQKIIVRKSNRDNGSLIENTIFELESRGISKVSNIQQYGTNKDEQLFNIALDLSITWINRILFLKLLEAQIINYKNDKNYSFLSLDKIDGYDDLNSLFFHILAIKEENRRESYITEKFAHVPYLNSSLFEYTELELNTFTISALPDKAKIKLYTRSILKKKKDKNVEDTTLYPLKYLLNFLDAYDFSSEGGEDIQEENRALISASVLGLIFEKINGYKDGSFFTPSFITMYMCRDTITKAVLQKFKDRKGWDCKNIIELYNKIDSIEEANDIVNSITICDPSVGSGHFLVSSLNELIYIKSELGLQNYLWSIQI
;
A
#
# COMPACT_ATOMS: atom_id res chain seq x y z
N MET A 1 -24.33 27.30 -18.66
CA MET A 1 -24.19 26.28 -17.60
C MET A 1 -23.85 27.01 -16.30
N LYS A 2 -24.74 27.01 -15.29
CA LYS A 2 -24.47 27.69 -14.01
C LYS A 2 -23.44 26.86 -13.24
N ASN A 3 -22.27 27.44 -12.96
CA ASN A 3 -21.26 26.85 -12.07
C ASN A 3 -21.87 26.69 -10.67
N LYS A 4 -22.26 25.45 -10.33
CA LYS A 4 -22.63 25.08 -8.96
C LYS A 4 -21.35 24.91 -8.13
N SER A 5 -21.43 25.22 -6.84
CA SER A 5 -20.44 24.80 -5.86
C SER A 5 -20.10 23.31 -6.02
N GLN A 6 -18.84 22.95 -5.82
CA GLN A 6 -18.32 21.63 -6.16
C GLN A 6 -18.26 20.74 -4.91
N GLN A 7 -19.39 20.09 -4.59
CA GLN A 7 -19.39 19.03 -3.59
C GLN A 7 -18.51 17.86 -4.08
N LYS A 8 -17.48 17.53 -3.33
CA LYS A 8 -16.59 16.39 -3.55
C LYS A 8 -17.06 15.21 -2.72
N LYS A 9 -16.98 13.99 -3.27
CA LYS A 9 -17.19 12.75 -2.51
C LYS A 9 -15.98 12.49 -1.62
N ILE A 10 -16.18 11.89 -0.44
CA ILE A 10 -15.09 11.51 0.48
C ILE A 10 -13.96 10.78 -0.25
N LYS A 11 -14.30 9.80 -1.09
CA LYS A 11 -13.31 9.00 -1.82
C LYS A 11 -12.42 9.84 -2.76
N GLN A 12 -12.90 10.97 -3.27
CA GLN A 12 -12.16 11.84 -4.19
C GLN A 12 -11.12 12.73 -3.49
N VAL A 13 -11.29 12.99 -2.20
CA VAL A 13 -10.41 13.90 -1.44
C VAL A 13 -9.33 13.18 -0.63
N ILE A 14 -9.51 11.88 -0.38
CA ILE A 14 -8.47 11.07 0.24
C ILE A 14 -7.38 10.76 -0.79
N LYS A 15 -6.11 10.90 -0.39
CA LYS A 15 -4.95 10.55 -1.24
C LYS A 15 -5.08 9.10 -1.73
N PRO A 16 -4.98 8.82 -3.05
CA PRO A 16 -5.15 7.46 -3.59
C PRO A 16 -4.24 6.40 -2.96
N ALA A 17 -2.99 6.76 -2.66
CA ALA A 17 -2.07 5.85 -1.99
C ALA A 17 -2.51 5.50 -0.55
N TYR A 18 -3.18 6.42 0.17
CA TYR A 18 -3.72 6.13 1.50
C TYR A 18 -4.97 5.24 1.41
N LEU A 19 -5.80 5.38 0.37
CA LEU A 19 -6.94 4.48 0.13
C LEU A 19 -6.52 3.02 -0.03
N LYS A 20 -5.30 2.76 -0.54
CA LYS A 20 -4.74 1.41 -0.70
C LYS A 20 -4.25 0.76 0.60
N ILE A 21 -4.05 1.52 1.68
CA ILE A 21 -3.59 0.98 2.96
C ILE A 21 -4.75 0.32 3.70
N ARG A 22 -4.75 -1.00 3.87
CA ARG A 22 -5.83 -1.70 4.57
C ARG A 22 -5.81 -1.34 6.06
N PRO A 23 -6.93 -0.86 6.66
CA PRO A 23 -7.03 -0.77 8.11
C PRO A 23 -7.12 -2.18 8.71
N GLU A 24 -6.62 -2.35 9.92
CA GLU A 24 -6.76 -3.61 10.65
C GLU A 24 -8.22 -3.82 11.07
N ARG A 25 -8.67 -5.08 11.11
CA ARG A 25 -10.01 -5.44 11.60
C ARG A 25 -10.30 -4.85 12.97
N SER A 26 -9.34 -4.92 13.90
CA SER A 26 -9.42 -4.32 15.24
C SER A 26 -9.72 -2.81 15.22
N GLN A 27 -9.16 -2.08 14.25
CA GLN A 27 -9.37 -0.64 14.11
C GLN A 27 -10.78 -0.33 13.61
N ILE A 28 -11.29 -1.12 12.66
CA ILE A 28 -12.66 -0.95 12.15
C ILE A 28 -13.70 -1.36 13.18
N GLU A 29 -13.47 -2.43 13.94
CA GLU A 29 -14.37 -2.81 15.05
C GLU A 29 -14.42 -1.72 16.12
N LEU A 30 -13.27 -1.18 16.54
CA LEU A 30 -13.22 -0.05 17.48
C LEU A 30 -13.96 1.17 16.93
N PHE A 31 -13.73 1.53 15.65
CA PHE A 31 -14.45 2.63 15.02
C PHE A 31 -15.96 2.38 15.01
N LYS A 32 -16.40 1.16 14.67
CA LYS A 32 -17.82 0.78 14.63
C LYS A 32 -18.45 0.87 16.02
N GLU A 33 -17.78 0.38 17.05
CA GLU A 33 -18.21 0.45 18.44
C GLU A 33 -18.39 1.90 18.90
N GLU A 34 -17.35 2.73 18.75
CA GLU A 34 -17.38 4.14 19.15
C GLU A 34 -18.40 4.95 18.33
N PHE A 35 -18.60 4.58 17.06
CA PHE A 35 -19.59 5.23 16.20
C PHE A 35 -21.03 4.88 16.59
N ILE A 36 -21.29 3.63 16.97
CA ILE A 36 -22.58 3.22 17.55
C ILE A 36 -22.86 4.02 18.83
N GLN A 37 -21.86 4.12 19.73
CA GLN A 37 -22.00 4.87 20.97
C GLN A 37 -22.32 6.35 20.72
N LEU A 38 -21.64 6.98 19.76
CA LEU A 38 -21.90 8.36 19.34
C LEU A 38 -23.37 8.53 18.90
N LEU A 39 -23.86 7.68 17.99
CA LEU A 39 -25.23 7.75 17.48
C LEU A 39 -26.29 7.55 18.56
N ASP A 40 -26.08 6.58 19.47
CA ASP A 40 -27.02 6.32 20.56
C ASP A 40 -27.06 7.49 21.56
N ARG A 41 -25.91 8.11 21.85
CA ARG A 41 -25.88 9.30 22.71
C ARG A 41 -26.55 10.51 22.09
N ILE A 42 -26.39 10.74 20.78
CA ILE A 42 -27.11 11.81 20.06
C ILE A 42 -28.62 11.57 20.11
N LYS A 43 -29.06 10.34 19.82
CA LYS A 43 -30.48 9.97 19.80
C LYS A 43 -31.15 10.12 21.15
N ASN A 44 -30.45 9.78 22.23
CA ASN A 44 -30.98 9.91 23.59
C ASN A 44 -30.98 11.35 24.11
N ASN A 45 -30.21 12.25 23.48
CA ASN A 45 -30.01 13.62 23.96
C ASN A 45 -30.17 14.68 22.84
N PRO A 46 -31.29 14.70 22.09
CA PRO A 46 -31.43 15.50 20.86
C PRO A 46 -31.62 17.00 21.10
N LYS A 47 -31.92 17.40 22.35
CA LYS A 47 -32.17 18.80 22.75
C LYS A 47 -31.04 19.40 23.59
N GLU A 48 -29.95 18.66 23.77
CA GLU A 48 -28.82 19.10 24.56
C GLU A 48 -28.08 20.28 23.94
N THR A 49 -27.18 20.85 24.73
CA THR A 49 -26.40 22.03 24.36
C THR A 49 -25.32 21.73 23.32
N GLU A 50 -24.80 22.77 22.65
CA GLU A 50 -23.65 22.64 21.75
C GLU A 50 -22.43 22.10 22.49
N GLU A 51 -22.22 22.52 23.74
CA GLU A 51 -21.12 22.05 24.58
C GLU A 51 -21.19 20.54 24.86
N PHE A 52 -22.40 20.03 25.11
CA PHE A 52 -22.61 18.58 25.24
C PHE A 52 -22.19 17.84 23.96
N HIS A 53 -22.59 18.33 22.78
CA HIS A 53 -22.22 17.70 21.52
C HIS A 53 -20.73 17.85 21.16
N LYS A 54 -20.07 18.95 21.56
CA LYS A 54 -18.61 19.10 21.46
C LYS A 54 -17.89 18.00 22.22
N ASN A 55 -18.33 17.70 23.45
CA ASN A 55 -17.76 16.61 24.25
C ASN A 55 -17.93 15.25 23.57
N LEU A 56 -19.09 14.97 22.96
CA LEU A 56 -19.30 13.72 22.21
C LEU A 56 -18.35 13.59 21.01
N ILE A 57 -18.12 14.68 20.27
CA ILE A 57 -17.14 14.70 19.16
C ILE A 57 -15.73 14.43 19.68
N ILE A 58 -15.32 15.09 20.77
CA ILE A 58 -14.01 14.90 21.41
C ILE A 58 -13.82 13.45 21.84
N GLU A 59 -14.81 12.87 22.50
CA GLU A 59 -14.77 11.48 22.99
C GLU A 59 -14.62 10.50 21.83
N PHE A 60 -15.47 10.61 20.81
CA PHE A 60 -15.45 9.73 19.63
C PHE A 60 -14.12 9.79 18.87
N LEU A 61 -13.63 10.99 18.57
CA LEU A 61 -12.37 11.18 17.85
C LEU A 61 -11.19 10.66 18.69
N ASN A 62 -11.14 10.96 19.99
CA ASN A 62 -10.07 10.48 20.85
C ASN A 62 -10.08 8.96 20.98
N ALA A 63 -11.23 8.35 21.23
CA ALA A 63 -11.34 6.90 21.38
C ALA A 63 -10.89 6.16 20.12
N THR A 64 -11.22 6.70 18.94
CA THR A 64 -10.88 6.05 17.67
C THR A 64 -9.45 6.35 17.19
N TYR A 65 -8.96 7.60 17.28
CA TYR A 65 -7.72 7.99 16.59
C TYR A 65 -6.74 8.87 17.38
N TYR A 66 -7.24 9.87 18.11
CA TYR A 66 -6.43 11.03 18.48
C TYR A 66 -5.81 10.94 19.89
N ARG A 67 -6.33 10.06 20.76
CA ARG A 67 -5.88 9.93 22.16
C ARG A 67 -4.37 9.71 22.25
N ASN A 68 -3.70 10.49 23.11
CA ASN A 68 -2.26 10.48 23.37
C ASN A 68 -1.36 10.79 22.16
N LYS A 69 -1.93 11.23 21.03
CA LYS A 69 -1.18 11.58 19.81
C LYS A 69 -1.40 13.02 19.39
N PHE A 70 -2.62 13.52 19.59
CA PHE A 70 -3.04 14.86 19.22
C PHE A 70 -3.96 15.44 20.28
N TYR A 71 -3.92 16.76 20.43
CA TYR A 71 -4.77 17.47 21.35
C TYR A 71 -6.03 17.98 20.65
N ILE A 72 -7.20 17.67 21.23
CA ILE A 72 -8.50 18.16 20.78
C ILE A 72 -9.16 18.87 21.97
N ASN A 73 -9.47 20.15 21.82
CA ASN A 73 -10.20 20.90 22.84
C ASN A 73 -10.82 22.18 22.26
N THR A 74 -11.65 22.86 23.07
CA THR A 74 -12.09 24.24 22.82
C THR A 74 -10.88 25.20 22.92
N LEU A 75 -10.89 26.29 22.16
CA LEU A 75 -9.77 27.26 22.16
C LEU A 75 -10.25 28.71 22.09
N GLY A 76 -10.37 29.35 23.25
CA GLY A 76 -10.76 30.76 23.36
C GLY A 76 -12.16 31.00 22.78
N HIS A 77 -12.24 31.73 21.68
CA HIS A 77 -13.49 32.00 20.96
C HIS A 77 -13.83 30.95 19.89
N ASN A 78 -12.94 30.00 19.61
CA ASN A 78 -13.20 28.92 18.66
C ASN A 78 -13.94 27.78 19.37
N ASP A 79 -14.90 27.20 18.67
CA ASP A 79 -15.74 26.14 19.20
C ASP A 79 -14.96 24.87 19.55
N LEU A 80 -14.25 24.29 18.59
CA LEU A 80 -13.43 23.11 18.79
C LEU A 80 -12.24 23.12 17.82
N VAL A 81 -11.08 22.67 18.27
CA VAL A 81 -9.88 22.58 17.42
C VAL A 81 -9.17 21.24 17.56
N ILE A 82 -8.51 20.81 16.48
CA ILE A 82 -7.53 19.71 16.51
C ILE A 82 -6.15 20.32 16.28
N HIS A 83 -5.22 20.07 17.21
CA HIS A 83 -3.85 20.54 17.11
C HIS A 83 -2.98 19.58 16.27
N ASN A 84 -1.93 20.12 15.65
CA ASN A 84 -0.93 19.37 14.89
C ASN A 84 0.01 18.52 15.78
N GLY A 85 -0.17 18.55 17.10
CA GLY A 85 0.59 17.77 18.08
C GLY A 85 -0.25 17.45 19.32
N ASP A 86 0.37 16.82 20.31
CA ASP A 86 -0.25 16.27 21.52
C ASP A 86 -0.49 17.31 22.63
N LYS A 87 -0.13 18.58 22.41
CA LYS A 87 -0.21 19.66 23.41
C LYS A 87 -1.06 20.82 22.91
N SER A 88 -1.65 21.54 23.86
CA SER A 88 -2.39 22.78 23.60
C SER A 88 -1.53 23.92 23.02
N SER A 89 -0.20 23.85 23.19
CA SER A 89 0.75 24.80 22.61
C SER A 89 1.13 24.50 21.16
N SER A 90 0.81 23.31 20.64
CA SER A 90 1.02 22.98 19.23
C SER A 90 0.14 23.85 18.33
N SER A 91 0.53 24.08 17.09
CA SER A 91 -0.28 24.83 16.13
C SER A 91 -1.62 24.15 15.88
N VAL A 92 -2.66 24.93 15.58
CA VAL A 92 -3.98 24.40 15.21
C VAL A 92 -3.93 23.88 13.77
N GLY A 93 -4.34 22.63 13.57
CA GLY A 93 -4.44 21.99 12.26
C GLY A 93 -5.86 21.95 11.70
N VAL A 94 -6.88 21.86 12.55
CA VAL A 94 -8.29 21.86 12.14
C VAL A 94 -9.12 22.78 13.03
N LEU A 95 -9.96 23.60 12.40
CA LEU A 95 -11.00 24.39 13.05
C LEU A 95 -12.35 23.69 12.89
N ILE A 96 -13.13 23.58 13.96
CA ILE A 96 -14.44 22.92 13.95
C ILE A 96 -15.46 23.86 14.61
N GLU A 97 -16.46 24.28 13.84
CA GLU A 97 -17.64 25.01 14.29
C GLU A 97 -18.79 24.03 14.53
N VAL A 98 -19.36 24.03 15.74
CA VAL A 98 -20.33 23.02 16.18
C VAL A 98 -21.67 23.65 16.49
N LYS A 99 -22.70 23.26 15.74
CA LYS A 99 -24.09 23.68 15.98
C LYS A 99 -24.91 22.59 16.67
N ARG A 100 -26.03 22.98 17.28
CA ARG A 100 -27.00 22.01 17.78
C ARG A 100 -27.65 21.25 16.62
N PRO A 101 -27.98 19.96 16.78
CA PRO A 101 -28.77 19.20 15.81
C PRO A 101 -30.08 19.88 15.36
N SER A 102 -30.72 20.62 16.28
CA SER A 102 -31.96 21.35 16.00
C SER A 102 -31.76 22.67 15.26
N ASN A 103 -30.54 23.21 15.21
CA ASN A 103 -30.22 24.52 14.66
C ASN A 103 -29.98 24.44 13.14
N LYS A 104 -31.06 24.24 12.38
CA LYS A 104 -31.00 24.09 10.91
C LYS A 104 -30.84 25.40 10.14
N ASP A 105 -31.06 26.55 10.79
CA ASP A 105 -31.02 27.86 10.13
C ASP A 105 -29.61 28.42 10.07
N GLU A 106 -28.76 28.08 11.04
CA GLU A 106 -27.35 28.47 11.05
C GLU A 106 -26.43 27.49 10.29
N MET A 107 -26.95 26.32 9.88
CA MET A 107 -26.22 25.28 9.15
C MET A 107 -26.26 25.46 7.63
N LEU A 108 -25.22 24.96 6.96
CA LEU A 108 -25.15 24.97 5.50
C LEU A 108 -26.25 24.11 4.87
N LYS A 109 -26.70 24.53 3.68
CA LYS A 109 -27.61 23.76 2.81
C LYS A 109 -27.07 23.82 1.38
N GLU A 110 -27.43 22.85 0.54
CA GLU A 110 -27.01 22.84 -0.85
C GLU A 110 -27.39 24.17 -1.53
N GLY A 111 -26.39 24.89 -2.03
CA GLY A 111 -26.58 26.20 -2.67
C GLY A 111 -26.79 27.40 -1.72
N ASN A 112 -26.63 27.23 -0.40
CA ASN A 112 -26.62 28.34 0.56
C ASN A 112 -25.48 28.21 1.58
N PHE A 113 -24.38 28.91 1.31
CA PHE A 113 -23.21 29.01 2.20
C PHE A 113 -23.27 30.21 3.14
N ASN A 114 -24.15 31.17 2.89
CA ASN A 114 -24.18 32.44 3.61
C ASN A 114 -25.00 32.31 4.89
N VAL A 115 -24.51 31.47 5.79
CA VAL A 115 -25.11 31.11 7.07
C VAL A 115 -24.13 31.41 8.19
N LYS A 116 -24.67 31.55 9.41
CA LYS A 116 -23.89 32.00 10.57
C LYS A 116 -22.67 31.12 10.85
N SER A 117 -22.83 29.78 10.80
CA SER A 117 -21.70 28.85 11.02
C SER A 117 -20.53 29.07 10.05
N PHE A 118 -20.82 29.39 8.78
CA PHE A 118 -19.78 29.67 7.79
C PHE A 118 -19.11 31.02 8.01
N GLN A 119 -19.88 32.03 8.43
CA GLN A 119 -19.37 33.35 8.80
C GLN A 119 -18.47 33.28 10.05
N GLU A 120 -18.86 32.49 11.05
CA GLU A 120 -18.07 32.17 12.24
C GLU A 120 -16.76 31.48 11.85
N LEU A 121 -16.84 30.46 11.00
CA LEU A 121 -15.67 29.72 10.54
C LEU A 121 -14.66 30.61 9.79
N ILE A 122 -15.13 31.55 8.95
CA ILE A 122 -14.28 32.56 8.30
C ILE A 122 -13.61 33.45 9.35
N LEU A 123 -14.34 33.92 10.37
CA LEU A 123 -13.75 34.75 11.42
C LEU A 123 -12.63 34.00 12.16
N TYR A 124 -12.87 32.73 12.52
CA TYR A 124 -11.88 31.90 13.21
C TYR A 124 -10.65 31.64 12.35
N TYR A 125 -10.86 31.38 11.05
CA TYR A 125 -9.77 31.25 10.08
C TYR A 125 -8.89 32.51 10.08
N PHE A 126 -9.48 33.70 9.94
CA PHE A 126 -8.72 34.95 9.90
C PHE A 126 -7.96 35.21 11.20
N ARG A 127 -8.56 34.95 12.35
CA ARG A 127 -7.89 35.09 13.67
C ARG A 127 -6.71 34.15 13.81
N GLU A 128 -6.85 32.88 13.45
CA GLU A 128 -5.72 31.93 13.44
C GLU A 128 -4.63 32.39 12.46
N ARG A 129 -5.02 32.66 11.22
CA ARG A 129 -4.10 32.94 10.12
C ARG A 129 -3.33 34.26 10.29
N LYS A 130 -4.03 35.33 10.72
CA LYS A 130 -3.49 36.69 10.83
C LYS A 130 -2.98 36.99 12.23
N THR A 131 -3.83 36.82 13.25
CA THR A 131 -3.51 37.22 14.63
C THR A 131 -2.51 36.28 15.27
N LYS A 132 -2.69 34.96 15.10
CA LYS A 132 -1.76 33.94 15.62
C LYS A 132 -0.64 33.56 14.66
N LYS A 133 -0.63 34.10 13.43
CA LYS A 133 0.34 33.79 12.37
C LYS A 133 0.47 32.27 12.10
N ASN A 134 -0.65 31.55 12.17
CA ASN A 134 -0.68 30.11 11.92
C ASN A 134 -0.77 29.83 10.40
N TYR A 135 0.24 29.17 9.85
CA TYR A 135 0.31 28.73 8.44
C TYR A 135 0.06 27.23 8.26
N GLU A 136 -0.27 26.53 9.34
CA GLU A 136 -0.34 25.07 9.39
C GLU A 136 -1.77 24.53 9.48
N LEU A 137 -2.77 25.39 9.28
CA LEU A 137 -4.16 24.97 9.11
C LEU A 137 -4.29 24.06 7.88
N ARG A 138 -5.03 22.97 8.05
CA ARG A 138 -5.20 21.90 7.05
C ARG A 138 -6.64 21.83 6.54
N HIS A 139 -7.59 21.83 7.47
CA HIS A 139 -9.02 21.74 7.16
C HIS A 139 -9.85 22.63 8.09
N LEU A 140 -11.06 22.95 7.64
CA LEU A 140 -12.08 23.61 8.44
C LEU A 140 -13.38 22.81 8.35
N ILE A 141 -14.09 22.70 9.46
CA ILE A 141 -15.26 21.83 9.60
C ILE A 141 -16.42 22.63 10.18
N ILE A 142 -17.61 22.41 9.61
CA ILE A 142 -18.88 22.81 10.22
C ILE A 142 -19.70 21.54 10.43
N THR A 143 -20.22 21.35 11.64
CA THR A 143 -21.04 20.19 11.94
C THR A 143 -22.16 20.49 12.93
N ASN A 144 -23.31 19.84 12.76
CA ASN A 144 -24.35 19.77 13.80
C ASN A 144 -24.34 18.40 14.50
N ILE A 145 -23.15 17.81 14.63
CA ILE A 145 -22.81 16.42 14.98
C ILE A 145 -23.31 15.37 13.98
N ASN A 146 -24.44 15.59 13.31
CA ASN A 146 -24.99 14.64 12.33
C ASN A 146 -24.39 14.86 10.93
N GLU A 147 -24.52 16.08 10.45
CA GLU A 147 -24.06 16.53 9.14
C GLU A 147 -22.68 17.16 9.30
N TRP A 148 -21.75 16.81 8.40
CA TRP A 148 -20.38 17.29 8.42
C TRP A 148 -20.02 17.92 7.08
N TYR A 149 -19.60 19.18 7.12
CA TYR A 149 -19.09 19.94 5.98
C TYR A 149 -17.61 20.24 6.21
N ILE A 150 -16.74 19.72 5.34
CA ILE A 150 -15.28 19.84 5.47
C ILE A 150 -14.71 20.60 4.27
N PHE A 151 -13.90 21.61 4.56
CA PHE A 151 -13.25 22.49 3.59
C PHE A 151 -11.73 22.36 3.70
N ASP A 152 -11.04 22.46 2.56
CA ASP A 152 -9.58 22.56 2.54
C ASP A 152 -9.16 23.99 2.95
N ALA A 153 -8.21 24.11 3.88
CA ALA A 153 -7.69 25.41 4.29
C ALA A 153 -7.05 26.20 3.13
N GLN A 154 -6.55 25.51 2.10
CA GLN A 154 -6.03 26.15 0.89
C GLN A 154 -7.11 26.92 0.11
N ASP A 155 -8.34 26.42 0.09
CA ASP A 155 -9.46 27.15 -0.51
C ASP A 155 -9.80 28.40 0.29
N PHE A 156 -9.70 28.35 1.63
CA PHE A 156 -9.88 29.53 2.47
C PHE A 156 -8.78 30.59 2.26
N GLU A 157 -7.52 30.17 2.12
CA GLU A 157 -6.41 31.07 1.80
C GLU A 157 -6.66 31.75 0.43
N ARG A 158 -7.00 30.96 -0.59
CA ARG A 158 -7.19 31.43 -1.96
C ARG A 158 -8.40 32.34 -2.12
N LEU A 159 -9.56 31.96 -1.56
CA LEU A 159 -10.83 32.63 -1.79
C LEU A 159 -11.07 33.81 -0.83
N PHE A 160 -10.66 33.68 0.43
CA PHE A 160 -10.95 34.68 1.44
C PHE A 160 -9.72 35.48 1.86
N TYR A 161 -8.62 34.85 2.27
CA TYR A 161 -7.48 35.58 2.82
C TYR A 161 -6.73 36.42 1.78
N ASN A 162 -6.60 35.89 0.56
CA ASN A 162 -6.00 36.62 -0.56
C ASN A 162 -6.91 37.75 -1.09
N ASN A 163 -8.19 37.80 -0.68
CA ASN A 163 -9.05 38.94 -0.96
C ASN A 163 -8.58 40.13 -0.10
N THR A 164 -7.86 41.05 -0.76
CA THR A 164 -7.28 42.23 -0.10
C THR A 164 -8.32 43.15 0.53
N ARG A 165 -9.57 43.17 0.03
CA ARG A 165 -10.65 43.98 0.60
C ARG A 165 -11.13 43.37 1.91
N LEU A 166 -11.48 42.08 1.91
CA LEU A 166 -11.88 41.37 3.12
C LEU A 166 -10.81 41.44 4.20
N ARG A 167 -9.53 41.27 3.84
CA ARG A 167 -8.44 41.36 4.81
C ARG A 167 -8.34 42.75 5.47
N LYS A 168 -8.50 43.83 4.70
CA LYS A 168 -8.50 45.19 5.25
C LYS A 168 -9.73 45.45 6.12
N ASP A 169 -10.89 44.93 5.74
CA ASP A 169 -12.12 45.06 6.54
C ASP A 169 -12.00 44.29 7.85
N PHE A 170 -11.42 43.09 7.83
CA PHE A 170 -11.11 42.30 9.02
C PHE A 170 -10.13 43.04 9.95
N GLU A 171 -9.07 43.65 9.43
CA GLU A 171 -8.11 44.43 10.22
C GLU A 171 -8.79 45.62 10.92
N LYS A 172 -9.58 46.41 10.18
CA LYS A 172 -10.36 47.52 10.77
C LYS A 172 -11.38 47.05 11.80
N PHE A 173 -11.96 45.86 11.60
CA PHE A 173 -12.88 45.23 12.54
C PHE A 173 -12.17 44.86 13.86
N GLU A 174 -11.03 44.16 13.79
CA GLU A 174 -10.24 43.77 14.97
C GLU A 174 -9.65 45.00 15.70
N GLU A 175 -9.29 46.06 14.98
CA GLU A 175 -8.84 47.35 15.53
C GLU A 175 -9.99 48.21 16.08
N LYS A 176 -11.25 47.75 15.99
CA LYS A 176 -12.45 48.45 16.45
C LYS A 176 -12.66 49.84 15.81
N ILE A 177 -12.21 50.02 14.57
CA ILE A 177 -12.34 51.29 13.82
C ILE A 177 -13.72 51.41 13.16
N LEU A 178 -14.37 50.28 12.85
CA LEU A 178 -15.67 50.25 12.19
C LEU A 178 -16.83 50.65 13.12
N THR A 179 -17.97 51.00 12.52
CA THR A 179 -19.19 51.41 13.23
C THR A 179 -19.78 50.31 14.12
N GLY A 180 -19.44 49.04 13.88
CA GLY A 180 -19.75 47.92 14.76
C GLY A 180 -18.49 47.12 15.10
N THR A 181 -18.37 46.72 16.36
CA THR A 181 -17.18 46.05 16.93
C THR A 181 -17.49 44.66 17.48
N SER A 182 -18.75 44.23 17.42
CA SER A 182 -19.19 42.90 17.87
C SER A 182 -18.99 41.86 16.77
N THR A 183 -18.82 40.59 17.14
CA THR A 183 -18.77 39.48 16.19
C THR A 183 -20.03 39.41 15.31
N ASN A 184 -21.20 39.75 15.87
CA ASN A 184 -22.45 39.88 15.09
C ASN A 184 -22.34 40.90 13.94
N PHE A 185 -21.57 41.98 14.11
CA PHE A 185 -21.32 42.92 13.01
C PHE A 185 -20.48 42.29 11.90
N PHE A 186 -19.45 41.52 12.25
CA PHE A 186 -18.68 40.77 11.26
C PHE A 186 -19.57 39.77 10.50
N TYR A 187 -20.38 39.00 11.23
CA TYR A 187 -21.25 37.97 10.66
C TYR A 187 -22.34 38.54 9.75
N ASN A 188 -23.00 39.62 10.16
CA ASN A 188 -24.15 40.14 9.42
C ASN A 188 -23.80 41.21 8.38
N THR A 189 -22.64 41.86 8.49
CA THR A 189 -22.28 42.99 7.63
C THR A 189 -21.05 42.70 6.76
N ILE A 190 -19.99 42.12 7.32
CA ILE A 190 -18.70 41.98 6.62
C ILE A 190 -18.63 40.69 5.82
N ALA A 191 -18.76 39.53 6.48
CA ALA A 191 -18.63 38.22 5.83
C ALA A 191 -19.63 37.96 4.68
N PRO A 192 -20.93 38.35 4.77
CA PRO A 192 -21.94 37.91 3.81
C PRO A 192 -21.68 38.32 2.36
N GLN A 193 -21.16 39.54 2.14
CA GLN A 193 -20.86 40.03 0.80
C GLN A 193 -19.75 39.19 0.15
N TYR A 194 -18.70 38.86 0.90
CA TYR A 194 -17.55 38.11 0.38
C TYR A 194 -17.87 36.62 0.17
N ILE A 195 -18.73 36.03 1.01
CA ILE A 195 -19.21 34.65 0.79
C ILE A 195 -19.97 34.58 -0.54
N LYS A 196 -20.86 35.54 -0.81
CA LYS A 196 -21.67 35.57 -2.03
C LYS A 196 -20.83 35.71 -3.30
N GLU A 197 -19.70 36.42 -3.25
CA GLU A 197 -18.78 36.58 -4.38
C GLU A 197 -18.16 35.24 -4.82
N VAL A 198 -17.85 34.34 -3.87
CA VAL A 198 -17.09 33.11 -4.13
C VAL A 198 -17.89 31.82 -3.98
N GLU A 199 -19.20 31.89 -3.69
CA GLU A 199 -20.02 30.71 -3.35
C GLU A 199 -19.97 29.61 -4.43
N HIS A 200 -19.84 30.01 -5.68
CA HIS A 200 -19.81 29.13 -6.85
C HIS A 200 -18.45 28.44 -7.06
N GLU A 201 -17.39 28.95 -6.44
CA GLU A 201 -16.04 28.38 -6.45
C GLU A 201 -15.74 27.49 -5.24
N LEU A 202 -16.61 27.53 -4.21
CA LEU A 202 -16.40 26.77 -2.99
C LEU A 202 -16.47 25.26 -3.27
N SER A 203 -15.38 24.59 -2.90
CA SER A 203 -15.28 23.13 -2.85
C SER A 203 -15.40 22.66 -1.41
N TYR A 204 -16.19 21.60 -1.19
CA TYR A 204 -16.37 21.03 0.14
C TYR A 204 -16.67 19.53 0.04
N THR A 205 -16.44 18.82 1.13
CA THR A 205 -16.87 17.43 1.30
C THR A 205 -18.01 17.39 2.30
N TYR A 206 -19.05 16.61 2.00
CA TYR A 206 -20.21 16.45 2.86
C TYR A 206 -20.49 14.97 3.14
N PHE A 207 -20.89 14.66 4.37
CA PHE A 207 -21.53 13.41 4.75
C PHE A 207 -22.47 13.59 5.95
N ASP A 208 -23.50 12.74 6.04
CA ASP A 208 -24.32 12.58 7.24
C ASP A 208 -23.96 11.25 7.92
N ILE A 209 -23.69 11.27 9.22
CA ILE A 209 -23.38 10.05 9.98
C ILE A 209 -24.53 9.03 9.95
N LYS A 210 -25.78 9.48 9.77
CA LYS A 210 -26.96 8.60 9.74
C LYS A 210 -26.97 7.68 8.53
N ASP A 211 -26.31 8.07 7.43
CA ASP A 211 -26.16 7.23 6.24
C ASP A 211 -25.38 5.93 6.54
N TYR A 212 -24.63 5.90 7.63
CA TYR A 212 -23.83 4.76 8.06
C TYR A 212 -24.53 3.86 9.09
N GLU A 213 -25.66 4.28 9.68
CA GLU A 213 -26.33 3.57 10.78
C GLU A 213 -26.67 2.11 10.43
N LYS A 214 -27.18 1.88 9.21
CA LYS A 214 -27.49 0.52 8.74
C LYS A 214 -26.24 -0.36 8.58
N ASN A 215 -25.12 0.23 8.18
CA ASN A 215 -23.87 -0.51 7.94
C ASN A 215 -23.19 -0.86 9.27
N ILE A 216 -23.18 0.07 10.23
CA ILE A 216 -22.52 -0.16 11.53
C ILE A 216 -23.34 -1.05 12.47
N ARG A 217 -24.68 -1.13 12.34
CA ARG A 217 -25.53 -1.93 13.23
C ARG A 217 -25.78 -3.36 12.74
N ASN A 218 -25.23 -3.76 11.61
CA ASN A 218 -25.35 -5.13 11.12
C ASN A 218 -24.12 -5.99 11.47
N ASP A 219 -24.34 -7.30 11.53
CA ASP A 219 -23.29 -8.29 11.84
C ASP A 219 -22.55 -8.80 10.58
N ASN A 220 -22.90 -8.29 9.39
CA ASN A 220 -22.28 -8.71 8.14
C ASN A 220 -20.92 -8.03 7.94
N LYS A 221 -19.85 -8.75 8.26
CA LYS A 221 -18.46 -8.26 8.09
C LYS A 221 -18.11 -7.72 6.70
N LYS A 222 -18.81 -8.15 5.64
CA LYS A 222 -18.59 -7.64 4.28
C LYS A 222 -19.07 -6.19 4.12
N ASP A 223 -20.08 -5.78 4.88
CA ASP A 223 -20.61 -4.42 4.84
C ASP A 223 -19.67 -3.41 5.51
N ASP A 224 -18.78 -3.85 6.41
CA ASP A 224 -17.81 -2.99 7.08
C ASP A 224 -16.81 -2.35 6.10
N LYS A 225 -16.63 -2.90 4.89
CA LYS A 225 -15.81 -2.28 3.83
C LYS A 225 -16.32 -0.87 3.47
N LYS A 226 -17.62 -0.62 3.62
CA LYS A 226 -18.24 0.70 3.39
C LYS A 226 -17.80 1.73 4.44
N LEU A 227 -17.30 1.29 5.59
CA LEU A 227 -16.82 2.15 6.67
C LEU A 227 -15.39 2.62 6.44
N ILE A 228 -14.58 1.90 5.64
CA ILE A 228 -13.15 2.20 5.42
C ILE A 228 -12.95 3.64 4.95
N THR A 229 -13.77 4.11 4.00
CA THR A 229 -13.61 5.45 3.44
C THR A 229 -13.85 6.52 4.50
N LEU A 230 -14.92 6.40 5.29
CA LEU A 230 -15.21 7.34 6.38
C LEU A 230 -14.16 7.25 7.50
N TYR A 231 -13.76 6.02 7.86
CA TYR A 231 -12.72 5.77 8.85
C TYR A 231 -11.41 6.49 8.50
N LYS A 232 -11.00 6.42 7.24
CA LYS A 232 -9.79 7.11 6.74
C LYS A 232 -9.99 8.62 6.62
N PHE A 233 -11.19 9.06 6.29
CA PHE A 233 -11.49 10.48 6.14
C PHE A 233 -11.38 11.23 7.47
N LEU A 234 -11.85 10.63 8.57
CA LEU A 234 -11.79 11.21 9.90
C LEU A 234 -10.44 11.00 10.61
N SER A 235 -9.49 10.33 9.96
CA SER A 235 -8.20 10.01 10.57
C SER A 235 -7.25 11.22 10.58
N PRO A 236 -6.27 11.26 11.50
CA PRO A 236 -5.20 12.26 11.49
C PRO A 236 -4.43 12.31 10.16
N THR A 237 -4.27 11.16 9.49
CA THR A 237 -3.60 11.09 8.18
C THR A 237 -4.29 11.96 7.14
N HIS A 238 -5.62 11.97 7.13
CA HIS A 238 -6.36 12.85 6.23
C HIS A 238 -6.51 14.26 6.82
N LEU A 239 -7.14 14.40 7.99
CA LEU A 239 -7.51 15.71 8.55
C LEU A 239 -6.31 16.60 8.89
N LEU A 240 -5.16 16.03 9.29
CA LEU A 240 -3.93 16.80 9.56
C LEU A 240 -2.92 16.70 8.41
N LYS A 241 -3.30 16.09 7.28
CA LYS A 241 -2.46 15.87 6.08
C LYS A 241 -1.10 15.21 6.40
N LEU A 242 -1.06 14.33 7.39
CA LEU A 242 0.17 13.67 7.83
C LEU A 242 0.73 12.74 6.74
N PRO A 243 2.05 12.55 6.69
CA PRO A 243 2.63 11.47 5.91
C PRO A 243 2.12 10.11 6.43
N PHE A 244 1.96 9.15 5.52
CA PHE A 244 1.71 7.75 5.84
C PHE A 244 2.87 6.96 5.22
N SER A 245 3.71 6.36 6.06
CA SER A 245 5.05 5.90 5.70
C SER A 245 5.16 4.37 5.61
N LYS A 246 4.10 3.66 5.22
CA LYS A 246 4.24 2.23 4.96
C LYS A 246 4.66 2.06 3.51
N ASP A 247 5.95 2.18 3.25
CA ASP A 247 6.52 1.68 2.00
C ASP A 247 6.54 0.16 2.09
N TYR A 248 5.53 -0.47 1.52
CA TYR A 248 5.42 -1.93 1.44
C TYR A 248 6.54 -2.56 0.59
N ASN A 249 7.34 -1.74 -0.10
CA ASN A 249 8.50 -2.19 -0.85
C ASN A 249 9.79 -2.18 -0.02
N GLU A 250 9.77 -1.70 1.23
CA GLU A 250 10.93 -1.83 2.11
C GLU A 250 11.15 -3.29 2.54
N LEU A 251 12.41 -3.68 2.67
CA LEU A 251 12.81 -5.01 3.11
C LEU A 251 12.27 -5.31 4.52
N ASP A 252 11.38 -6.30 4.62
CA ASP A 252 10.99 -6.88 5.91
C ASP A 252 12.17 -7.68 6.49
N LYS A 253 12.83 -7.10 7.49
CA LYS A 253 14.04 -7.68 8.10
C LYS A 253 13.76 -8.97 8.85
N ASP A 254 12.58 -9.12 9.45
CA ASP A 254 12.25 -10.31 10.21
C ASP A 254 11.99 -11.48 9.27
N PHE A 255 11.23 -11.26 8.19
CA PHE A 255 11.05 -12.23 7.10
C PHE A 255 12.40 -12.63 6.50
N TYR A 256 13.23 -11.64 6.12
CA TYR A 256 14.53 -11.88 5.48
C TYR A 256 15.47 -12.73 6.36
N ASN A 257 15.64 -12.35 7.64
CA ASN A 257 16.54 -13.07 8.53
C ASN A 257 16.06 -14.49 8.85
N GLU A 258 14.74 -14.68 9.00
CA GLU A 258 14.18 -16.01 9.23
C GLU A 258 14.29 -16.90 7.98
N LEU A 259 14.09 -16.34 6.78
CA LEU A 259 14.31 -17.06 5.52
C LEU A 259 15.78 -17.51 5.37
N LEU A 260 16.75 -16.64 5.67
CA LEU A 260 18.17 -17.03 5.69
C LEU A 260 18.42 -18.19 6.65
N HIS A 261 17.82 -18.16 7.83
CA HIS A 261 17.94 -19.26 8.79
C HIS A 261 17.38 -20.58 8.27
N ILE A 262 16.20 -20.57 7.62
CA ILE A 262 15.60 -21.77 6.99
C ILE A 262 16.50 -22.32 5.88
N LEU A 263 17.13 -21.42 5.11
CA LEU A 263 18.08 -21.79 4.06
C LEU A 263 19.38 -22.39 4.61
N GLY A 264 19.82 -22.00 5.81
CA GLY A 264 21.13 -22.36 6.36
C GLY A 264 22.20 -21.29 6.12
N LEU A 265 21.77 -20.04 5.95
CA LEU A 265 22.59 -18.86 5.66
C LEU A 265 22.58 -17.86 6.82
N GLU A 266 23.58 -16.99 6.85
CA GLU A 266 23.61 -15.81 7.72
C GLU A 266 24.26 -14.61 7.01
N GLU A 267 23.84 -13.40 7.38
CA GLU A 267 24.45 -12.16 6.89
C GLU A 267 25.59 -11.77 7.84
N THR A 268 26.79 -11.58 7.29
CA THR A 268 27.99 -11.14 8.02
C THR A 268 28.58 -9.87 7.41
N SER A 269 29.32 -9.11 8.21
CA SER A 269 30.00 -7.90 7.74
C SER A 269 31.44 -8.21 7.36
N LYS A 270 31.83 -7.92 6.12
CA LYS A 270 33.22 -7.92 5.65
C LYS A 270 33.62 -6.48 5.33
N GLY A 271 34.19 -5.79 6.32
CA GLY A 271 34.44 -4.35 6.24
C GLY A 271 33.14 -3.54 6.25
N ALA A 272 32.95 -2.65 5.26
CA ALA A 272 31.71 -1.87 5.11
C ALA A 272 30.60 -2.62 4.36
N GLN A 273 30.90 -3.77 3.75
CA GLN A 273 29.96 -4.56 2.96
C GLN A 273 29.34 -5.68 3.79
N LYS A 274 28.06 -5.95 3.51
CA LYS A 274 27.33 -7.10 4.05
C LYS A 274 27.37 -8.22 3.01
N ILE A 275 27.76 -9.40 3.44
CA ILE A 275 27.84 -10.60 2.60
C ILE A 275 27.03 -11.72 3.25
N ILE A 276 26.50 -12.60 2.41
CA ILE A 276 25.77 -13.77 2.87
C ILE A 276 26.71 -14.96 2.80
N VAL A 277 26.76 -15.71 3.90
CA VAL A 277 27.65 -16.85 4.06
C VAL A 277 26.87 -18.05 4.58
N ARG A 278 27.43 -19.25 4.37
CA ARG A 278 26.96 -20.46 5.05
C ARG A 278 27.01 -20.26 6.55
N LYS A 279 25.92 -20.60 7.25
CA LYS A 279 25.82 -20.39 8.69
C LYS A 279 26.92 -21.15 9.44
N SER A 280 27.59 -20.45 10.36
CA SER A 280 28.69 -21.01 11.16
C SER A 280 28.21 -22.15 12.06
N ASN A 281 27.09 -21.95 12.76
CA ASN A 281 26.40 -22.98 13.52
C ASN A 281 25.39 -23.69 12.61
N ARG A 282 25.88 -24.72 11.92
CA ARG A 282 25.11 -25.47 10.90
C ARG A 282 23.92 -26.17 11.53
N ASP A 283 22.77 -26.06 10.86
CA ASP A 283 21.59 -26.84 11.18
C ASP A 283 21.39 -27.86 10.07
N ASN A 284 21.58 -29.15 10.37
CA ASN A 284 21.51 -30.23 9.40
C ASN A 284 20.12 -30.35 8.74
N GLY A 285 19.07 -29.75 9.33
CA GLY A 285 17.75 -29.66 8.70
C GLY A 285 17.61 -28.50 7.72
N SER A 286 18.55 -27.57 7.63
CA SER A 286 18.43 -26.44 6.70
C SER A 286 18.52 -26.88 5.23
N LEU A 287 17.92 -26.08 4.33
CA LEU A 287 17.80 -26.45 2.92
C LEU A 287 19.16 -26.69 2.25
N ILE A 288 20.14 -25.83 2.51
CA ILE A 288 21.47 -25.95 1.93
C ILE A 288 22.21 -27.17 2.47
N GLU A 289 22.11 -27.47 3.77
CA GLU A 289 22.77 -28.66 4.33
C GLU A 289 22.18 -29.95 3.77
N ASN A 290 20.85 -30.02 3.63
CA ASN A 290 20.18 -31.14 2.95
C ASN A 290 20.60 -31.27 1.48
N THR A 291 20.78 -30.15 0.79
CA THR A 291 21.21 -30.13 -0.61
C THR A 291 22.66 -30.60 -0.75
N ILE A 292 23.56 -30.12 0.11
CA ILE A 292 24.97 -30.55 0.14
C ILE A 292 25.06 -32.05 0.42
N PHE A 293 24.29 -32.56 1.38
CA PHE A 293 24.26 -33.99 1.70
C PHE A 293 23.91 -34.86 0.48
N GLU A 294 22.90 -34.47 -0.29
CA GLU A 294 22.55 -35.18 -1.53
C GLU A 294 23.60 -35.03 -2.63
N LEU A 295 24.20 -33.83 -2.79
CA LEU A 295 25.28 -33.60 -3.75
C LEU A 295 26.54 -34.44 -3.41
N GLU A 296 26.85 -34.63 -2.14
CA GLU A 296 27.96 -35.49 -1.70
C GLU A 296 27.72 -36.95 -2.07
N SER A 297 26.47 -37.43 -1.96
CA SER A 297 26.09 -38.80 -2.31
C SER A 297 26.08 -39.04 -3.81
N ARG A 298 25.51 -38.10 -4.58
CA ARG A 298 25.29 -38.24 -6.04
C ARG A 298 26.48 -37.80 -6.87
N GLY A 299 27.31 -36.93 -6.32
CA GLY A 299 28.44 -36.31 -7.01
C GLY A 299 28.05 -35.13 -7.89
N ILE A 300 29.05 -34.30 -8.18
CA ILE A 300 28.92 -33.07 -8.99
C ILE A 300 29.72 -33.15 -10.31
N SER A 301 30.14 -34.34 -10.72
CA SER A 301 31.03 -34.55 -11.86
C SER A 301 30.42 -34.21 -13.23
N LYS A 302 29.08 -34.17 -13.31
CA LYS A 302 28.34 -33.81 -14.52
C LYS A 302 28.10 -32.31 -14.66
N VAL A 303 28.46 -31.51 -13.65
CA VAL A 303 28.25 -30.05 -13.68
C VAL A 303 29.28 -29.40 -14.59
N SER A 304 28.79 -28.78 -15.67
CA SER A 304 29.59 -27.97 -16.59
C SER A 304 30.25 -26.79 -15.86
N ASN A 305 31.46 -26.40 -16.25
CA ASN A 305 32.17 -25.22 -15.71
C ASN A 305 32.30 -25.18 -14.17
N ILE A 306 32.51 -26.34 -13.54
CA ILE A 306 32.55 -26.49 -12.09
C ILE A 306 33.50 -25.52 -11.35
N GLN A 307 34.56 -25.04 -12.02
CA GLN A 307 35.49 -24.05 -11.47
C GLN A 307 34.83 -22.70 -11.15
N GLN A 308 33.70 -22.36 -11.80
CA GLN A 308 32.91 -21.16 -11.49
C GLN A 308 32.22 -21.24 -10.11
N TYR A 309 32.07 -22.45 -9.59
CA TYR A 309 31.47 -22.71 -8.28
C TYR A 309 32.51 -22.77 -7.16
N GLY A 310 33.78 -22.54 -7.42
CA GLY A 310 34.80 -22.46 -6.38
C GLY A 310 36.08 -23.20 -6.72
N THR A 311 37.08 -22.94 -5.89
CA THR A 311 38.45 -23.44 -6.08
C THR A 311 38.67 -24.81 -5.47
N ASN A 312 37.87 -25.17 -4.47
CA ASN A 312 37.92 -26.46 -3.78
C ASN A 312 36.52 -27.11 -3.74
N LYS A 313 36.50 -28.40 -3.39
CA LYS A 313 35.28 -29.22 -3.41
C LYS A 313 34.20 -28.69 -2.45
N ASP A 314 34.58 -28.19 -1.28
CA ASP A 314 33.61 -27.68 -0.29
C ASP A 314 32.95 -26.38 -0.78
N GLU A 315 33.72 -25.48 -1.39
CA GLU A 315 33.20 -24.29 -2.06
C GLU A 315 32.26 -24.66 -3.22
N GLN A 316 32.66 -25.63 -4.04
CA GLN A 316 31.86 -26.12 -5.16
C GLN A 316 30.52 -26.70 -4.69
N LEU A 317 30.55 -27.59 -3.70
CA LEU A 317 29.34 -28.18 -3.12
C LEU A 317 28.43 -27.10 -2.54
N PHE A 318 28.99 -26.14 -1.77
CA PHE A 318 28.20 -25.07 -1.19
C PHE A 318 27.56 -24.16 -2.25
N ASN A 319 28.33 -23.70 -3.25
CA ASN A 319 27.81 -22.78 -4.25
C ASN A 319 26.80 -23.45 -5.19
N ILE A 320 26.99 -24.73 -5.54
CA ILE A 320 25.99 -25.51 -6.28
C ILE A 320 24.72 -25.68 -5.45
N ALA A 321 24.87 -26.02 -4.16
CA ALA A 321 23.72 -26.18 -3.27
C ALA A 321 22.95 -24.86 -3.07
N LEU A 322 23.66 -23.74 -3.00
CA LEU A 322 23.08 -22.41 -2.88
C LEU A 322 22.28 -22.06 -4.15
N ASP A 323 22.84 -22.23 -5.34
CA ASP A 323 22.16 -21.92 -6.60
C ASP A 323 20.90 -22.79 -6.82
N LEU A 324 20.97 -24.09 -6.51
CA LEU A 324 19.79 -24.99 -6.50
C LEU A 324 18.74 -24.52 -5.48
N SER A 325 19.16 -24.23 -4.24
CA SER A 325 18.27 -23.78 -3.16
C SER A 325 17.57 -22.47 -3.50
N ILE A 326 18.30 -21.50 -4.08
CA ILE A 326 17.75 -20.22 -4.56
C ILE A 326 16.70 -20.46 -5.64
N THR A 327 17.01 -21.34 -6.60
CA THR A 327 16.09 -21.68 -7.70
C THR A 327 14.77 -22.26 -7.15
N TRP A 328 14.86 -23.23 -6.24
CA TRP A 328 13.68 -23.85 -5.64
C TRP A 328 12.88 -22.88 -4.77
N ILE A 329 13.55 -22.07 -3.97
CA ILE A 329 12.87 -21.08 -3.12
C ILE A 329 12.24 -19.97 -3.95
N ASN A 330 12.84 -19.57 -5.07
CA ASN A 330 12.24 -18.64 -6.02
C ASN A 330 10.94 -19.18 -6.59
N ARG A 331 10.92 -20.45 -7.02
CA ARG A 331 9.69 -21.14 -7.45
C ARG A 331 8.62 -21.15 -6.34
N ILE A 332 8.99 -21.53 -5.11
CA ILE A 332 8.04 -21.61 -3.97
C ILE A 332 7.46 -20.24 -3.63
N LEU A 333 8.30 -19.20 -3.57
CA LEU A 333 7.88 -17.83 -3.28
C LEU A 333 6.99 -17.25 -4.37
N PHE A 334 7.34 -17.48 -5.63
CA PHE A 334 6.47 -17.14 -6.76
C PHE A 334 5.10 -17.82 -6.63
N LEU A 335 5.08 -19.11 -6.26
CA LEU A 335 3.83 -19.83 -6.05
C LEU A 335 3.00 -19.27 -4.91
N LYS A 336 3.63 -18.80 -3.83
CA LYS A 336 2.90 -18.15 -2.74
C LYS A 336 2.23 -16.85 -3.19
N LEU A 337 2.91 -16.06 -4.02
CA LEU A 337 2.31 -14.87 -4.64
C LEU A 337 1.15 -15.25 -5.56
N LEU A 338 1.35 -16.24 -6.44
CA LEU A 338 0.31 -16.71 -7.37
C LEU A 338 -0.92 -17.22 -6.63
N GLU A 339 -0.73 -18.06 -5.62
CA GLU A 339 -1.79 -18.57 -4.75
C GLU A 339 -2.61 -17.42 -4.15
N ALA A 340 -1.93 -16.43 -3.57
CA ALA A 340 -2.60 -15.27 -2.99
C ALA A 340 -3.42 -14.48 -4.04
N GLN A 341 -2.90 -14.31 -5.26
CA GLN A 341 -3.64 -13.65 -6.34
C GLN A 341 -4.89 -14.45 -6.75
N ILE A 342 -4.78 -15.77 -6.91
CA ILE A 342 -5.90 -16.62 -7.29
C ILE A 342 -6.99 -16.60 -6.21
N ILE A 343 -6.60 -16.78 -4.94
CA ILE A 343 -7.54 -16.71 -3.81
C ILE A 343 -8.27 -15.37 -3.79
N ASN A 344 -7.56 -14.26 -4.00
CA ASN A 344 -8.18 -12.93 -4.02
C ASN A 344 -9.13 -12.75 -5.21
N TYR A 345 -8.73 -13.17 -6.41
CA TYR A 345 -9.54 -13.03 -7.62
C TYR A 345 -10.81 -13.88 -7.55
N LYS A 346 -10.70 -15.11 -7.04
CA LYS A 346 -11.83 -16.03 -6.85
C LYS A 346 -12.63 -15.71 -5.59
N ASN A 347 -12.04 -14.99 -4.64
CA ASN A 347 -12.57 -14.75 -3.30
C ASN A 347 -12.95 -16.06 -2.59
N ASP A 348 -12.10 -17.08 -2.73
CA ASP A 348 -12.31 -18.42 -2.17
C ASP A 348 -10.97 -19.03 -1.74
N LYS A 349 -10.86 -19.40 -0.46
CA LYS A 349 -9.65 -20.00 0.13
C LYS A 349 -9.41 -21.44 -0.34
N ASN A 350 -10.39 -22.12 -0.92
CA ASN A 350 -10.23 -23.47 -1.47
C ASN A 350 -9.26 -23.54 -2.66
N TYR A 351 -8.91 -22.38 -3.23
CA TYR A 351 -7.87 -22.25 -4.26
C TYR A 351 -6.45 -22.23 -3.70
N SER A 352 -6.28 -22.41 -2.38
CA SER A 352 -4.96 -22.65 -1.78
C SER A 352 -4.41 -24.00 -2.24
N PHE A 353 -3.13 -24.01 -2.62
CA PHE A 353 -2.42 -25.19 -3.11
C PHE A 353 -0.98 -25.34 -2.55
N LEU A 354 -0.47 -24.32 -1.84
CA LEU A 354 0.85 -24.32 -1.21
C LEU A 354 0.72 -24.38 0.32
N SER A 355 0.00 -25.39 0.80
CA SER A 355 -0.35 -25.63 2.20
C SER A 355 0.00 -27.06 2.62
N LEU A 356 0.07 -27.31 3.93
CA LEU A 356 0.44 -28.63 4.48
C LEU A 356 -0.57 -29.75 4.21
N ASP A 357 -1.82 -29.43 3.83
CA ASP A 357 -2.81 -30.42 3.40
C ASP A 357 -2.68 -30.78 1.91
N LYS A 358 -1.92 -30.00 1.13
CA LYS A 358 -1.69 -30.21 -0.30
C LYS A 358 -0.26 -30.62 -0.64
N ILE A 359 0.70 -30.28 0.21
CA ILE A 359 2.12 -30.56 0.02
C ILE A 359 2.60 -31.44 1.19
N ASP A 360 2.65 -32.75 0.94
CA ASP A 360 3.07 -33.75 1.92
C ASP A 360 4.60 -33.87 1.97
N GLY A 361 5.27 -33.62 0.84
CA GLY A 361 6.72 -33.75 0.69
C GLY A 361 7.26 -32.99 -0.52
N TYR A 362 8.57 -33.07 -0.73
CA TYR A 362 9.22 -32.40 -1.87
C TYR A 362 8.81 -32.98 -3.23
N ASP A 363 8.31 -34.22 -3.28
CA ASP A 363 7.76 -34.84 -4.50
C ASP A 363 6.51 -34.09 -5.02
N ASP A 364 5.67 -33.59 -4.12
CA ASP A 364 4.50 -32.79 -4.50
C ASP A 364 4.94 -31.44 -5.08
N LEU A 365 5.94 -30.78 -4.47
CA LEU A 365 6.51 -29.54 -5.01
C LEU A 365 7.14 -29.76 -6.39
N ASN A 366 7.89 -30.85 -6.54
CA ASN A 366 8.49 -31.22 -7.82
C ASN A 366 7.41 -31.44 -8.90
N SER A 367 6.34 -32.15 -8.55
CA SER A 367 5.21 -32.39 -9.45
C SER A 367 4.48 -31.10 -9.80
N LEU A 368 4.30 -30.21 -8.83
CA LEU A 368 3.70 -28.90 -9.05
C LEU A 368 4.54 -28.09 -10.05
N PHE A 369 5.88 -28.07 -9.90
CA PHE A 369 6.78 -27.36 -10.83
C PHE A 369 6.69 -27.92 -12.24
N PHE A 370 6.95 -29.21 -12.42
CA PHE A 370 7.25 -29.75 -13.75
C PHE A 370 6.08 -30.46 -14.43
N HIS A 371 5.05 -30.86 -13.69
CA HIS A 371 3.91 -31.59 -14.27
C HIS A 371 2.62 -30.76 -14.31
N ILE A 372 2.53 -29.72 -13.46
CA ILE A 372 1.37 -28.83 -13.43
C ILE A 372 1.70 -27.49 -14.08
N LEU A 373 2.67 -26.74 -13.56
CA LEU A 373 2.92 -25.37 -14.00
C LEU A 373 3.60 -25.30 -15.37
N ALA A 374 4.49 -26.24 -15.68
CA ALA A 374 5.24 -26.29 -16.95
C ALA A 374 4.48 -26.98 -18.11
N ILE A 375 3.33 -27.60 -17.86
CA ILE A 375 2.58 -28.35 -18.88
C ILE A 375 1.17 -27.77 -19.05
N LYS A 376 0.81 -27.45 -20.30
CA LYS A 376 -0.54 -26.99 -20.67
C LYS A 376 -1.60 -27.99 -20.23
N GLU A 377 -2.75 -27.50 -19.80
CA GLU A 377 -3.83 -28.29 -19.20
C GLU A 377 -4.25 -29.47 -20.09
N GLU A 378 -4.38 -29.26 -21.40
CA GLU A 378 -4.75 -30.28 -22.38
C GLU A 378 -3.71 -31.40 -22.57
N ASN A 379 -2.46 -31.16 -22.15
CA ASN A 379 -1.35 -32.11 -22.28
C ASN A 379 -0.98 -32.77 -20.94
N ARG A 380 -1.66 -32.42 -19.84
CA ARG A 380 -1.39 -33.02 -18.53
C ARG A 380 -1.86 -34.47 -18.52
N ARG A 381 -1.04 -35.35 -17.94
CA ARG A 381 -1.41 -36.74 -17.75
C ARG A 381 -2.44 -36.87 -16.62
N GLU A 382 -3.58 -37.47 -16.93
CA GLU A 382 -4.59 -37.85 -15.93
C GLU A 382 -3.95 -38.66 -14.80
N SER A 383 -4.02 -38.11 -13.59
CA SER A 383 -3.35 -38.64 -12.40
C SER A 383 -3.89 -37.95 -11.15
N TYR A 384 -3.66 -38.57 -9.98
CA TYR A 384 -4.01 -37.99 -8.69
C TYR A 384 -3.38 -36.61 -8.47
N ILE A 385 -2.20 -36.33 -9.07
CA ILE A 385 -1.54 -35.02 -9.02
C ILE A 385 -2.35 -33.95 -9.76
N THR A 386 -2.90 -34.27 -10.94
CA THR A 386 -3.72 -33.33 -11.71
C THR A 386 -5.04 -33.03 -11.00
N GLU A 387 -5.61 -34.02 -10.31
CA GLU A 387 -6.78 -33.82 -9.43
C GLU A 387 -6.43 -32.96 -8.20
N LYS A 388 -5.31 -33.26 -7.53
CA LYS A 388 -4.84 -32.55 -6.33
C LYS A 388 -4.63 -31.05 -6.60
N PHE A 389 -4.15 -30.71 -7.80
CA PHE A 389 -3.83 -29.35 -8.23
C PHE A 389 -4.72 -28.84 -9.38
N ALA A 390 -5.96 -29.31 -9.47
CA ALA A 390 -6.87 -28.99 -10.58
C ALA A 390 -7.15 -27.49 -10.78
N HIS A 391 -6.99 -26.69 -9.73
CA HIS A 391 -7.20 -25.23 -9.78
C HIS A 391 -5.93 -24.43 -10.11
N VAL A 392 -4.79 -25.09 -10.30
CA VAL A 392 -3.52 -24.43 -10.61
C VAL A 392 -3.36 -24.29 -12.13
N PRO A 393 -3.24 -23.04 -12.63
CA PRO A 393 -3.14 -22.79 -14.06
C PRO A 393 -1.79 -23.25 -14.62
N TYR A 394 -1.74 -23.46 -15.94
CA TYR A 394 -0.47 -23.53 -16.66
C TYR A 394 0.19 -22.14 -16.70
N LEU A 395 1.51 -22.10 -16.57
CA LEU A 395 2.31 -20.89 -16.75
C LEU A 395 3.34 -21.14 -17.84
N ASN A 396 3.31 -20.32 -18.89
CA ASN A 396 4.34 -20.29 -19.92
C ASN A 396 5.60 -19.56 -19.40
N SER A 397 6.20 -20.09 -18.35
CA SER A 397 7.33 -19.49 -17.64
C SER A 397 8.51 -20.44 -17.60
N SER A 398 9.66 -19.97 -18.07
CA SER A 398 10.94 -20.68 -17.95
C SER A 398 11.34 -20.94 -16.50
N LEU A 399 10.74 -20.22 -15.53
CA LEU A 399 10.94 -20.47 -14.10
C LEU A 399 10.61 -21.92 -13.71
N PHE A 400 9.68 -22.58 -14.41
CA PHE A 400 9.25 -23.95 -14.12
C PHE A 400 9.80 -24.99 -15.09
N GLU A 401 10.73 -24.61 -15.97
CA GLU A 401 11.51 -25.55 -16.76
C GLU A 401 12.69 -26.08 -15.94
N TYR A 402 13.17 -27.27 -16.30
CA TYR A 402 14.37 -27.83 -15.68
C TYR A 402 15.58 -26.94 -15.97
N THR A 403 16.33 -26.58 -14.93
CA THR A 403 17.62 -25.92 -15.12
C THR A 403 18.70 -26.95 -15.50
N GLU A 404 19.76 -26.51 -16.18
CA GLU A 404 20.92 -27.37 -16.47
C GLU A 404 21.49 -28.00 -15.18
N LEU A 405 21.53 -27.23 -14.09
CA LEU A 405 22.06 -27.69 -12.80
C LEU A 405 21.20 -28.81 -12.22
N GLU A 406 19.86 -28.70 -12.26
CA GLU A 406 18.95 -29.76 -11.82
C GLU A 406 19.07 -31.04 -12.66
N LEU A 407 19.25 -30.90 -13.99
CA LEU A 407 19.46 -32.05 -14.89
C LEU A 407 20.80 -32.76 -14.65
N ASN A 408 21.85 -31.98 -14.37
CA ASN A 408 23.19 -32.49 -14.13
C ASN A 408 23.41 -32.99 -12.69
N THR A 409 22.51 -32.65 -11.75
CA THR A 409 22.58 -33.08 -10.35
C THR A 409 21.31 -33.82 -9.93
N PHE A 410 20.34 -33.13 -9.33
CA PHE A 410 19.04 -33.65 -8.95
C PHE A 410 18.01 -32.53 -8.81
N THR A 411 16.73 -32.93 -8.77
CA THR A 411 15.58 -32.05 -8.59
C THR A 411 15.10 -32.05 -7.14
N ILE A 412 14.32 -31.05 -6.73
CA ILE A 412 13.88 -30.85 -5.33
C ILE A 412 13.30 -32.10 -4.65
N SER A 413 12.65 -32.99 -5.41
CA SER A 413 12.09 -34.26 -4.95
C SER A 413 13.09 -35.14 -4.18
N ALA A 414 14.38 -35.06 -4.49
CA ALA A 414 15.39 -35.88 -3.83
C ALA A 414 15.85 -35.35 -2.46
N LEU A 415 15.38 -34.16 -2.03
CA LEU A 415 15.81 -33.60 -0.75
C LEU A 415 15.34 -34.45 0.43
N PRO A 416 16.22 -34.72 1.42
CA PRO A 416 15.83 -35.42 2.62
C PRO A 416 14.85 -34.58 3.46
N ASP A 417 13.88 -35.28 4.07
CA ASP A 417 12.79 -34.68 4.84
C ASP A 417 12.83 -35.05 6.33
N LYS A 418 13.84 -35.81 6.78
CA LYS A 418 13.91 -36.39 8.14
C LYS A 418 14.68 -35.55 9.15
N ALA A 419 15.64 -34.75 8.71
CA ALA A 419 16.41 -33.89 9.61
C ALA A 419 15.54 -32.73 10.08
N LYS A 420 15.56 -32.43 11.38
CA LYS A 420 14.79 -31.32 11.96
C LYS A 420 15.66 -30.08 12.13
N ILE A 421 15.04 -28.93 11.96
CA ILE A 421 15.63 -27.60 12.14
C ILE A 421 14.98 -26.89 13.33
N LYS A 422 15.79 -26.19 14.13
CA LYS A 422 15.27 -25.36 15.24
C LYS A 422 14.61 -24.10 14.68
N LEU A 423 13.56 -23.62 15.34
CA LEU A 423 12.98 -22.31 14.99
C LEU A 423 13.99 -21.18 15.17
N TYR A 424 13.93 -20.19 14.28
CA TYR A 424 14.69 -18.96 14.43
C TYR A 424 14.33 -18.25 15.75
N THR A 425 15.32 -17.60 16.38
CA THR A 425 15.15 -17.01 17.72
C THR A 425 14.04 -15.95 17.77
N ARG A 426 13.79 -15.25 16.67
CA ARG A 426 12.70 -14.26 16.52
C ARG A 426 11.62 -14.72 15.53
N SER A 427 11.47 -16.03 15.35
CA SER A 427 10.52 -16.58 14.39
C SER A 427 9.10 -16.03 14.56
N ILE A 428 8.45 -15.69 13.45
CA ILE A 428 7.04 -15.28 13.43
C ILE A 428 6.11 -16.39 13.98
N LEU A 429 6.56 -17.64 13.92
CA LEU A 429 5.82 -18.80 14.43
C LEU A 429 5.83 -18.89 15.96
N LYS A 430 6.61 -18.04 16.65
CA LYS A 430 6.59 -17.98 18.12
C LYS A 430 5.29 -17.35 18.63
N LYS A 431 4.41 -18.16 19.19
CA LYS A 431 3.22 -17.65 19.90
C LYS A 431 3.64 -16.89 21.15
N LYS A 432 3.18 -15.64 21.30
CA LYS A 432 3.44 -14.75 22.47
C LYS A 432 3.11 -15.34 23.86
N LYS A 433 2.42 -16.49 23.94
CA LYS A 433 1.98 -17.12 25.20
C LYS A 433 2.70 -18.43 25.55
N ASP A 434 3.52 -19.01 24.68
CA ASP A 434 4.21 -20.26 24.98
C ASP A 434 5.65 -20.02 25.43
N LYS A 435 5.94 -20.31 26.70
CA LYS A 435 7.30 -20.20 27.28
C LYS A 435 8.26 -21.30 26.79
N ASN A 436 7.78 -22.28 26.02
CA ASN A 436 8.54 -23.45 25.57
C ASN A 436 8.92 -23.41 24.08
N VAL A 437 8.72 -22.30 23.36
CA VAL A 437 8.95 -22.26 21.91
C VAL A 437 10.44 -22.34 21.52
N GLU A 438 11.36 -22.01 22.42
CA GLU A 438 12.80 -21.97 22.11
C GLU A 438 13.40 -23.34 21.73
N ASP A 439 12.80 -24.46 22.14
CA ASP A 439 13.22 -25.82 21.77
C ASP A 439 12.36 -26.46 20.67
N THR A 440 11.46 -25.70 20.04
CA THR A 440 10.61 -26.24 18.97
C THR A 440 11.46 -26.53 17.73
N THR A 441 11.45 -27.79 17.31
CA THR A 441 12.08 -28.25 16.07
C THR A 441 11.01 -28.70 15.07
N LEU A 442 11.19 -28.35 13.81
CA LEU A 442 10.27 -28.70 12.71
C LEU A 442 11.03 -29.39 11.59
N TYR A 443 10.30 -30.16 10.78
CA TYR A 443 10.82 -30.62 9.49
C TYR A 443 10.93 -29.43 8.52
N PRO A 444 11.90 -29.40 7.60
CA PRO A 444 12.31 -28.18 6.91
C PRO A 444 11.21 -27.64 5.98
N LEU A 445 10.59 -28.53 5.19
CA LEU A 445 9.46 -28.17 4.34
C LEU A 445 8.26 -27.66 5.17
N LYS A 446 7.97 -28.33 6.29
CA LYS A 446 6.90 -27.91 7.20
C LYS A 446 7.19 -26.55 7.83
N TYR A 447 8.45 -26.27 8.18
CA TYR A 447 8.86 -24.97 8.67
C TYR A 447 8.66 -23.90 7.58
N LEU A 448 9.17 -24.13 6.38
CA LEU A 448 9.05 -23.21 5.26
C LEU A 448 7.57 -22.87 4.96
N LEU A 449 6.70 -23.86 4.82
CA LEU A 449 5.28 -23.62 4.50
C LEU A 449 4.57 -22.85 5.61
N ASN A 450 4.74 -23.24 6.88
CA ASN A 450 4.16 -22.50 8.00
C ASN A 450 4.70 -21.06 8.10
N PHE A 451 6.00 -20.88 7.87
CA PHE A 451 6.64 -19.57 7.85
C PHE A 451 6.02 -18.69 6.77
N LEU A 452 5.89 -19.18 5.53
CA LEU A 452 5.25 -18.43 4.45
C LEU A 452 3.76 -18.16 4.73
N ASP A 453 3.04 -19.12 5.32
CA ASP A 453 1.65 -18.96 5.74
C ASP A 453 1.44 -17.90 6.83
N ALA A 454 2.48 -17.52 7.58
CA ALA A 454 2.37 -16.49 8.61
C ALA A 454 2.40 -15.06 8.05
N TYR A 455 2.75 -14.88 6.77
CA TYR A 455 2.79 -13.59 6.09
C TYR A 455 1.63 -13.44 5.10
N ASP A 456 1.33 -12.19 4.71
CA ASP A 456 0.34 -11.87 3.68
C ASP A 456 1.05 -11.62 2.34
N PHE A 457 0.75 -12.44 1.33
CA PHE A 457 1.31 -12.32 -0.03
C PHE A 457 0.28 -11.72 -1.02
N SER A 458 -0.86 -11.20 -0.54
CA SER A 458 -1.86 -10.55 -1.39
C SER A 458 -1.32 -9.27 -2.05
N SER A 459 -1.94 -8.86 -3.16
CA SER A 459 -1.52 -7.63 -3.85
C SER A 459 -1.81 -6.39 -3.01
N GLU A 460 -0.88 -5.44 -3.06
CA GLU A 460 -1.05 -4.09 -2.53
C GLU A 460 -2.27 -3.43 -3.18
N GLY A 461 -3.25 -3.00 -2.36
CA GLY A 461 -4.26 -2.04 -2.81
C GLY A 461 -5.69 -2.53 -2.99
N GLY A 462 -6.07 -3.67 -2.41
CA GLY A 462 -7.49 -3.91 -2.14
C GLY A 462 -8.03 -2.88 -1.14
N GLU A 463 -9.15 -2.20 -1.47
CA GLU A 463 -9.95 -1.40 -0.50
C GLU A 463 -10.70 -2.34 0.45
N ASP A 464 -9.94 -3.12 1.20
CA ASP A 464 -10.45 -4.14 2.11
C ASP A 464 -9.92 -3.96 3.52
N ILE A 465 -10.50 -4.70 4.45
CA ILE A 465 -10.07 -4.76 5.85
C ILE A 465 -9.03 -5.88 5.97
N GLN A 466 -7.93 -5.58 6.64
CA GLN A 466 -6.96 -6.60 7.00
C GLN A 466 -7.53 -7.44 8.15
N GLU A 467 -8.07 -8.62 7.84
CA GLU A 467 -8.66 -9.54 8.83
C GLU A 467 -7.62 -10.08 9.83
N GLU A 468 -6.42 -10.37 9.34
CA GLU A 468 -5.32 -10.89 10.14
C GLU A 468 -4.14 -9.92 10.07
N ASN A 469 -3.58 -9.57 11.23
CA ASN A 469 -2.43 -8.66 11.31
C ASN A 469 -1.13 -9.39 10.92
N ARG A 470 -1.02 -9.74 9.64
CA ARG A 470 0.16 -10.35 9.02
C ARG A 470 0.96 -9.27 8.29
N ALA A 471 2.28 -9.38 8.33
CA ALA A 471 3.14 -8.49 7.54
C ALA A 471 2.98 -8.81 6.05
N LEU A 472 2.87 -7.77 5.22
CA LEU A 472 2.70 -7.89 3.78
C LEU A 472 4.06 -8.10 3.11
N ILE A 473 4.17 -9.12 2.27
CA ILE A 473 5.37 -9.41 1.47
C ILE A 473 5.01 -9.25 0.00
N SER A 474 5.44 -8.14 -0.60
CA SER A 474 5.17 -7.83 -2.01
C SER A 474 6.23 -8.44 -2.93
N ALA A 475 5.92 -8.49 -4.24
CA ALA A 475 6.89 -8.94 -5.25
C ALA A 475 8.18 -8.11 -5.24
N SER A 476 8.08 -6.80 -4.96
CA SER A 476 9.24 -5.90 -4.82
C SER A 476 10.14 -6.32 -3.66
N VAL A 477 9.55 -6.66 -2.50
CA VAL A 477 10.30 -7.13 -1.32
C VAL A 477 11.04 -8.43 -1.63
N LEU A 478 10.39 -9.37 -2.32
CA LEU A 478 11.03 -10.61 -2.74
C LEU A 478 12.19 -10.35 -3.72
N GLY A 479 12.03 -9.41 -4.65
CA GLY A 479 13.11 -8.97 -5.53
C GLY A 479 14.33 -8.47 -4.75
N LEU A 480 14.12 -7.62 -3.74
CA LEU A 480 15.19 -7.14 -2.86
C LEU A 480 15.87 -8.26 -2.05
N ILE A 481 15.09 -9.24 -1.59
CA ILE A 481 15.62 -10.41 -0.87
C ILE A 481 16.52 -11.23 -1.80
N PHE A 482 16.07 -11.53 -3.01
CA PHE A 482 16.87 -12.29 -3.98
C PHE A 482 18.09 -11.52 -4.46
N GLU A 483 17.98 -10.20 -4.63
CA GLU A 483 19.14 -9.35 -4.92
C GLU A 483 20.20 -9.49 -3.82
N LYS A 484 19.79 -9.40 -2.56
CA LYS A 484 20.71 -9.59 -1.44
C LYS A 484 21.32 -10.98 -1.40
N ILE A 485 20.49 -12.01 -1.56
CA ILE A 485 20.93 -13.41 -1.57
C ILE A 485 21.92 -13.66 -2.71
N ASN A 486 21.67 -13.14 -3.91
CA ASN A 486 22.53 -13.27 -5.09
C ASN A 486 23.77 -12.36 -5.04
N GLY A 487 23.71 -11.23 -4.33
CA GLY A 487 24.82 -10.28 -4.16
C GLY A 487 26.03 -10.83 -3.37
N TYR A 488 25.98 -12.10 -2.93
CA TYR A 488 27.01 -12.77 -2.13
C TYR A 488 28.37 -12.93 -2.82
N LYS A 489 28.44 -12.83 -4.15
CA LYS A 489 29.71 -12.92 -4.91
C LYS A 489 30.36 -11.56 -5.21
N ASP A 490 29.59 -10.54 -5.58
CA ASP A 490 30.16 -9.33 -6.23
C ASP A 490 29.83 -7.98 -5.57
N GLY A 491 29.17 -7.94 -4.41
CA GLY A 491 28.94 -6.67 -3.69
C GLY A 491 28.15 -5.66 -4.53
N SER A 492 27.03 -6.09 -5.10
CA SER A 492 26.18 -5.29 -5.99
C SER A 492 25.72 -3.99 -5.36
N PHE A 493 25.94 -2.87 -6.05
CA PHE A 493 25.47 -1.54 -5.65
C PHE A 493 24.06 -1.28 -6.19
N PHE A 494 23.16 -0.96 -5.27
CA PHE A 494 21.75 -0.67 -5.53
C PHE A 494 21.57 0.66 -6.27
N THR A 495 20.79 0.65 -7.35
CA THR A 495 20.25 1.88 -7.97
C THR A 495 18.79 2.05 -7.51
N PRO A 496 18.45 3.10 -6.75
CA PRO A 496 17.09 3.32 -6.27
C PRO A 496 16.04 3.35 -7.39
N SER A 497 14.88 2.73 -7.16
CA SER A 497 13.80 2.60 -8.15
C SER A 497 13.31 3.93 -8.75
N PHE A 498 13.43 5.06 -8.01
CA PHE A 498 13.07 6.37 -8.54
C PHE A 498 14.09 6.88 -9.58
N ILE A 499 15.36 6.51 -9.46
CA ILE A 499 16.42 6.84 -10.42
C ILE A 499 16.20 6.03 -11.70
N THR A 500 15.99 4.71 -11.57
CA THR A 500 15.74 3.85 -12.73
C THR A 500 14.47 4.26 -13.47
N MET A 501 13.38 4.59 -12.76
CA MET A 501 12.17 5.11 -13.37
C MET A 501 12.39 6.45 -14.07
N TYR A 502 13.11 7.39 -13.44
CA TYR A 502 13.41 8.68 -14.07
C TYR A 502 14.20 8.51 -15.38
N MET A 503 15.20 7.64 -15.38
CA MET A 503 16.01 7.33 -16.56
C MET A 503 15.19 6.63 -17.66
N CYS A 504 14.37 5.64 -17.28
CA CYS A 504 13.52 4.90 -18.23
C CYS A 504 12.48 5.82 -18.85
N ARG A 505 11.87 6.72 -18.08
CA ARG A 505 10.82 7.62 -18.57
C ARG A 505 11.22 8.42 -19.81
N ASP A 506 12.35 9.11 -19.73
CA ASP A 506 12.84 9.92 -20.86
C ASP A 506 13.31 9.03 -22.01
N THR A 507 14.05 7.97 -21.70
CA THR A 507 14.67 7.09 -22.71
C THR A 507 13.63 6.32 -23.52
N ILE A 508 12.67 5.69 -22.85
CA ILE A 508 11.62 4.88 -23.48
C ILE A 508 10.64 5.78 -24.24
N THR A 509 10.26 6.93 -23.69
CA THR A 509 9.42 7.91 -24.41
C THR A 509 10.06 8.32 -25.74
N LYS A 510 11.35 8.66 -25.72
CA LYS A 510 12.09 9.01 -26.94
C LYS A 510 12.19 7.85 -27.92
N ALA A 511 12.46 6.64 -27.43
CA ALA A 511 12.52 5.44 -28.27
C ALA A 511 11.18 5.15 -28.97
N VAL A 512 10.06 5.30 -28.26
CA VAL A 512 8.71 5.16 -28.84
C VAL A 512 8.50 6.20 -29.94
N LEU A 513 8.70 7.49 -29.64
CA LEU A 513 8.53 8.56 -30.62
C LEU A 513 9.40 8.35 -31.87
N GLN A 514 10.65 7.92 -31.67
CA GLN A 514 11.57 7.62 -32.77
C GLN A 514 11.08 6.45 -33.63
N LYS A 515 10.58 5.36 -33.03
CA LYS A 515 10.02 4.23 -33.80
C LYS A 515 8.82 4.64 -34.66
N PHE A 516 7.94 5.51 -34.16
CA PHE A 516 6.85 6.06 -34.96
C PHE A 516 7.37 7.00 -36.05
N LYS A 517 8.39 7.81 -35.77
CA LYS A 517 9.04 8.63 -36.80
C LYS A 517 9.64 7.78 -37.91
N ASP A 518 10.33 6.70 -37.58
CA ASP A 518 10.97 5.81 -38.56
C ASP A 518 9.95 5.04 -39.41
N ARG A 519 8.86 4.58 -38.80
CA ARG A 519 7.81 3.79 -39.48
C ARG A 519 6.80 4.63 -40.25
N LYS A 520 6.43 5.81 -39.73
CA LYS A 520 5.31 6.63 -40.21
C LYS A 520 5.72 8.02 -40.69
N GLY A 521 6.96 8.45 -40.46
CA GLY A 521 7.41 9.82 -40.75
C GLY A 521 6.81 10.88 -39.80
N TRP A 522 6.21 10.47 -38.68
CA TRP A 522 5.57 11.38 -37.75
C TRP A 522 6.58 12.02 -36.79
N ASP A 523 6.86 13.31 -36.96
CA ASP A 523 7.75 14.07 -36.08
C ASP A 523 6.97 14.65 -34.88
N CYS A 524 6.52 13.77 -33.97
CA CYS A 524 5.79 14.15 -32.75
C CYS A 524 6.77 14.52 -31.62
N LYS A 525 6.47 15.58 -30.87
CA LYS A 525 7.32 16.06 -29.76
C LYS A 525 7.03 15.39 -28.41
N ASN A 526 5.83 14.82 -28.26
CA ASN A 526 5.37 14.20 -27.02
C ASN A 526 4.30 13.13 -27.30
N ILE A 527 3.98 12.35 -26.28
CA ILE A 527 3.00 11.26 -26.34
C ILE A 527 1.58 11.77 -26.68
N ILE A 528 1.20 12.98 -26.26
CA ILE A 528 -0.13 13.55 -26.55
C ILE A 528 -0.27 13.82 -28.07
N GLU A 529 0.75 14.40 -28.70
CA GLU A 529 0.78 14.60 -30.15
C GLU A 529 0.73 13.27 -30.90
N LEU A 530 1.44 12.25 -30.41
CA LEU A 530 1.41 10.92 -30.98
C LEU A 530 0.02 10.29 -30.87
N TYR A 531 -0.61 10.35 -29.68
CA TYR A 531 -1.97 9.85 -29.45
C TYR A 531 -2.97 10.42 -30.46
N ASN A 532 -2.94 11.73 -30.70
CA ASN A 532 -3.85 12.40 -31.63
C ASN A 532 -3.63 12.03 -33.11
N LYS A 533 -2.54 11.35 -33.46
CA LYS A 533 -2.25 10.86 -34.82
C LYS A 533 -2.49 9.37 -35.00
N ILE A 534 -2.77 8.62 -33.93
CA ILE A 534 -3.01 7.19 -34.02
C ILE A 534 -4.39 6.96 -34.65
N ASP A 535 -4.36 6.51 -35.90
CA ASP A 535 -5.58 6.13 -36.63
C ASP A 535 -5.88 4.62 -36.50
N SER A 536 -4.86 3.80 -36.21
CA SER A 536 -4.97 2.35 -36.03
C SER A 536 -4.29 1.88 -34.73
N ILE A 537 -5.09 1.36 -33.80
CA ILE A 537 -4.64 0.88 -32.49
C ILE A 537 -3.75 -0.37 -32.63
N GLU A 538 -4.10 -1.29 -33.54
CA GLU A 538 -3.35 -2.53 -33.75
C GLU A 538 -1.95 -2.25 -34.30
N GLU A 539 -1.86 -1.40 -35.33
CA GLU A 539 -0.56 -1.04 -35.92
C GLU A 539 0.30 -0.23 -34.93
N ALA A 540 -0.31 0.68 -34.17
CA ALA A 540 0.39 1.42 -33.13
C ALA A 540 0.96 0.46 -32.05
N ASN A 541 0.21 -0.57 -31.68
CA ASN A 541 0.68 -1.60 -30.75
C ASN A 541 1.87 -2.39 -31.33
N ASP A 542 1.83 -2.76 -32.61
CA ASP A 542 2.94 -3.47 -33.26
C ASP A 542 4.21 -2.64 -33.32
N ILE A 543 4.09 -1.33 -33.60
CA ILE A 543 5.23 -0.41 -33.57
C ILE A 543 5.84 -0.35 -32.17
N VAL A 544 5.03 -0.22 -31.11
CA VAL A 544 5.50 -0.23 -29.72
C VAL A 544 6.13 -1.57 -29.35
N ASN A 545 5.53 -2.70 -29.73
CA ASN A 545 6.07 -4.04 -29.45
C ASN A 545 7.38 -4.34 -30.18
N SER A 546 7.72 -3.57 -31.23
CA SER A 546 8.99 -3.71 -31.95
C SER A 546 10.19 -3.09 -31.22
N ILE A 547 9.98 -2.51 -30.03
CA ILE A 547 11.03 -1.95 -29.19
C ILE A 547 11.69 -3.07 -28.40
N THR A 548 13.00 -3.21 -28.59
CA THR A 548 13.84 -4.16 -27.85
C THR A 548 14.73 -3.40 -26.89
N ILE A 549 14.82 -3.86 -25.64
CA ILE A 549 15.60 -3.23 -24.58
C ILE A 549 16.66 -4.21 -24.12
N CYS A 550 17.89 -3.73 -23.93
CA CYS A 550 18.99 -4.56 -23.47
C CYS A 550 19.67 -3.86 -22.29
N ASP A 551 19.83 -4.60 -21.18
CA ASP A 551 20.68 -4.22 -20.06
C ASP A 551 21.84 -5.22 -19.96
N PRO A 552 23.04 -4.86 -20.47
CA PRO A 552 24.21 -5.75 -20.45
C PRO A 552 24.73 -6.08 -19.05
N SER A 553 24.26 -5.37 -18.01
CA SER A 553 24.65 -5.57 -16.61
C SER A 553 23.42 -5.54 -15.71
N VAL A 554 22.43 -6.34 -16.11
CA VAL A 554 21.06 -6.38 -15.58
C VAL A 554 20.97 -6.50 -14.06
N GLY A 555 21.94 -7.14 -13.40
CA GLY A 555 21.92 -7.37 -11.95
C GLY A 555 20.59 -8.01 -11.52
N SER A 556 19.85 -7.33 -10.64
CA SER A 556 18.53 -7.76 -10.17
C SER A 556 17.36 -7.46 -11.12
N GLY A 557 17.61 -6.83 -12.27
CA GLY A 557 16.59 -6.56 -13.29
C GLY A 557 15.77 -5.29 -13.08
N HIS A 558 16.13 -4.44 -12.12
CA HIS A 558 15.38 -3.20 -11.82
C HIS A 558 15.20 -2.27 -13.03
N PHE A 559 16.19 -2.17 -13.91
CA PHE A 559 16.08 -1.38 -15.15
C PHE A 559 15.09 -1.98 -16.14
N LEU A 560 15.05 -3.31 -16.28
CA LEU A 560 14.08 -4.00 -17.14
C LEU A 560 12.66 -3.85 -16.59
N VAL A 561 12.47 -3.98 -15.28
CA VAL A 561 11.17 -3.76 -14.62
C VAL A 561 10.72 -2.31 -14.78
N SER A 562 11.62 -1.33 -14.61
CA SER A 562 11.32 0.09 -14.80
C SER A 562 10.95 0.40 -16.25
N SER A 563 11.67 -0.22 -17.20
CA SER A 563 11.39 -0.12 -18.62
C SER A 563 10.03 -0.71 -18.99
N LEU A 564 9.67 -1.85 -18.40
CA LEU A 564 8.35 -2.47 -18.56
C LEU A 564 7.24 -1.55 -18.08
N ASN A 565 7.38 -1.00 -16.87
CA ASN A 565 6.41 -0.09 -16.29
C ASN A 565 6.20 1.15 -17.16
N GLU A 566 7.28 1.71 -17.72
CA GLU A 566 7.19 2.86 -18.61
C GLU A 566 6.53 2.50 -19.95
N LEU A 567 6.84 1.34 -20.54
CA LEU A 567 6.16 0.86 -21.76
C LEU A 567 4.67 0.64 -21.52
N ILE A 568 4.29 0.04 -20.38
CA ILE A 568 2.88 -0.13 -19.97
C ILE A 568 2.20 1.23 -19.83
N TYR A 569 2.87 2.19 -19.17
CA TYR A 569 2.35 3.54 -19.01
C TYR A 569 2.12 4.23 -20.36
N ILE A 570 3.11 4.20 -21.26
CA ILE A 570 2.97 4.78 -22.60
C ILE A 570 1.85 4.10 -23.39
N LYS A 571 1.75 2.76 -23.36
CA LYS A 571 0.63 2.05 -24.00
C LYS A 571 -0.72 2.53 -23.46
N SER A 572 -0.82 2.74 -22.15
CA SER A 572 -2.03 3.28 -21.53
C SER A 572 -2.34 4.70 -22.02
N GLU A 573 -1.34 5.59 -22.07
CA GLU A 573 -1.51 6.97 -22.55
C GLU A 573 -1.87 7.03 -24.05
N LEU A 574 -1.42 6.05 -24.84
CA LEU A 574 -1.76 5.91 -26.25
C LEU A 574 -3.11 5.21 -26.50
N GLY A 575 -3.83 4.81 -25.44
CA GLY A 575 -5.12 4.11 -25.55
C GLY A 575 -5.02 2.64 -25.98
N LEU A 576 -3.84 2.02 -25.88
CA LEU A 576 -3.57 0.64 -26.32
C LEU A 576 -3.91 -0.41 -25.23
N GLN A 577 -4.91 -0.12 -24.39
CA GLN A 577 -5.19 -0.88 -23.15
C GLN A 577 -5.56 -2.35 -23.39
N ASN A 578 -6.15 -2.67 -24.55
CA ASN A 578 -6.48 -4.04 -24.94
C ASN A 578 -5.24 -4.90 -25.27
N TYR A 579 -4.05 -4.29 -25.40
CA TYR A 579 -2.80 -4.96 -25.79
C TYR A 579 -1.70 -4.86 -24.71
N LEU A 580 -2.05 -4.55 -23.47
CA LEU A 580 -1.08 -4.48 -22.37
C LEU A 580 -0.34 -5.81 -22.16
N TRP A 581 -1.00 -6.94 -22.43
CA TRP A 581 -0.46 -8.29 -22.25
C TRP A 581 0.50 -8.77 -23.36
N SER A 582 0.67 -7.99 -24.43
CA SER A 582 1.53 -8.37 -25.57
C SER A 582 2.97 -7.86 -25.46
N ILE A 583 3.33 -7.20 -24.34
CA ILE A 583 4.70 -6.69 -24.16
C ILE A 583 5.62 -7.87 -23.83
N GLN A 584 6.66 -8.03 -24.64
CA GLN A 584 7.77 -8.92 -24.39
C GLN A 584 9.03 -8.05 -24.23
N ILE A 585 9.78 -8.27 -23.16
CA ILE A 585 11.07 -7.59 -22.89
C ILE A 585 12.18 -8.61 -22.99
#